data_AF-A0A8T5I2G3-F1
#
_entry.id   AF-A0A8T5I2G3-F1
#
_cell.length_a   1.000
_cell.length_b   1.000
_cell.length_c   1.000
_cell.angle_alpha   90.00
_cell.angle_beta   90.00
_cell.angle_gamma   90.00
#
_symmetry.space_group_name_H-M   'P 1'
#
loop_
_entity.id
_entity.type
_entity.pdbx_description
1 polymer ?
#
loop_
_entity_poly.entity_id
_entity_poly.type
_entity_poly.pdbx_seq_one_letter_code
_entity_poly.pdbx_strand_id
1 'polypeptide(L)'
;TVKEYEGTREELSYKIIETKKYIALSVPRDYANQTIEISLDKQFLFSGVADTKGRIKIHKKSQIGKTVLSALKQNKKFELELN
;
A
#
# COMPACT_ATOMS: atom_id res chain seq x y z
N THR A 1 -2.81 -20.28 29.03
CA THR A 1 -1.51 -19.69 28.65
C THR A 1 -1.69 -18.93 27.37
N VAL A 2 -1.66 -17.60 27.44
CA VAL A 2 -1.76 -16.74 26.25
C VAL A 2 -0.37 -16.66 25.65
N LYS A 3 -0.25 -16.93 24.34
CA LYS A 3 1.01 -16.76 23.59
C LYS A 3 1.01 -15.35 23.02
N GLU A 4 2.05 -14.61 23.36
CA GLU A 4 2.31 -13.26 22.88
C GLU A 4 3.28 -13.37 21.70
N TYR A 5 2.96 -12.70 20.59
CA TYR A 5 3.79 -12.66 19.39
C TYR A 5 4.23 -11.22 19.18
N GLU A 6 5.53 -10.96 19.29
CA GLU A 6 6.13 -9.69 18.91
C GLU A 6 6.51 -9.73 17.42
N GLY A 7 6.10 -8.71 16.66
CA GLY A 7 6.47 -8.52 15.27
C GLY A 7 6.84 -7.07 15.02
N THR A 8 8.00 -6.81 14.43
CA THR A 8 8.40 -5.50 13.93
C THR A 8 7.97 -5.39 12.47
N ARG A 9 7.05 -4.48 12.16
CA ARG A 9 6.69 -4.18 10.77
C ARG A 9 7.62 -3.07 10.26
N GLU A 10 8.35 -3.32 9.19
CA GLU A 10 9.22 -2.32 8.58
C GLU A 10 8.38 -1.29 7.80
N GLU A 11 8.45 -0.02 8.19
CA GLU A 11 7.86 1.07 7.39
C GLU A 11 8.63 1.21 6.06
N LEU A 12 7.91 1.05 4.95
CA LEU A 12 8.50 1.09 3.61
C LEU A 12 8.42 2.49 3.02
N SER A 13 9.53 2.95 2.42
CA SER A 13 9.49 4.12 1.55
C SER A 13 8.62 3.85 0.33
N TYR A 14 7.76 4.81 -0.05
CA TYR A 14 6.88 4.65 -1.21
C TYR A 14 6.70 5.92 -2.01
N LYS A 15 6.25 5.75 -3.26
CA LYS A 15 5.81 6.83 -4.14
C LYS A 15 4.44 6.50 -4.71
N ILE A 16 3.57 7.51 -4.77
CA ILE A 16 2.24 7.37 -5.37
C ILE A 16 2.23 8.08 -6.71
N ILE A 17 1.89 7.35 -7.77
CA ILE A 17 1.83 7.86 -9.14
C ILE A 17 0.39 7.70 -9.63
N GLU A 18 -0.27 8.82 -9.86
CA GLU A 18 -1.60 8.83 -10.47
C GLU A 18 -1.49 8.88 -12.00
N THR A 19 -2.14 7.94 -12.68
CA THR A 19 -2.24 7.89 -14.15
C THR A 19 -3.70 8.07 -14.60
N LYS A 20 -4.01 8.08 -15.89
CA LYS A 20 -5.40 8.23 -16.37
C LYS A 20 -6.37 7.16 -15.80
N LYS A 21 -5.94 5.89 -15.72
CA LYS A 21 -6.79 4.76 -15.33
C LYS A 21 -6.46 4.16 -13.96
N TYR A 22 -5.22 4.31 -13.50
CA TYR A 22 -4.69 3.63 -12.32
C TYR A 22 -4.02 4.60 -11.36
N ILE A 23 -3.98 4.21 -10.09
CA ILE A 23 -3.03 4.70 -9.10
C ILE A 23 -1.97 3.60 -8.95
N ALA A 24 -0.70 3.96 -9.03
CA ALA A 24 0.41 3.04 -8.80
C ALA A 24 1.14 3.44 -7.52
N LEU A 25 1.15 2.54 -6.55
CA LEU A 25 2.04 2.62 -5.38
C LEU A 25 3.35 1.95 -5.79
N SER A 26 4.47 2.66 -5.66
CA SER A 26 5.80 2.15 -5.97
C SER A 26 6.60 2.02 -4.70
N VAL A 27 7.09 0.82 -4.43
CA VAL A 27 8.05 0.50 -3.37
C VAL A 27 9.43 0.23 -4.00
N PRO A 28 10.53 0.21 -3.22
CA PRO A 28 11.83 -0.23 -3.70
C PRO A 28 11.76 -1.62 -4.36
N ARG A 29 12.61 -1.86 -5.36
CA ARG A 29 12.61 -3.12 -6.13
C ARG A 29 12.96 -4.34 -5.28
N ASP A 30 13.61 -4.14 -4.15
CA ASP A 30 13.95 -5.21 -3.21
C ASP A 30 12.68 -5.87 -2.62
N TYR A 31 11.54 -5.17 -2.66
CA TYR A 31 10.23 -5.67 -2.27
C TYR A 31 9.38 -6.12 -3.48
N ALA A 32 9.96 -6.30 -4.66
CA ALA A 32 9.25 -6.83 -5.82
C ALA A 32 8.78 -8.27 -5.58
N ASN A 33 7.60 -8.61 -6.11
CA ASN A 33 6.91 -9.89 -5.87
C ASN A 33 6.58 -10.20 -4.41
N GLN A 34 6.77 -9.24 -3.50
CA GLN A 34 6.35 -9.37 -2.11
C GLN A 34 4.92 -8.87 -1.91
N THR A 35 4.27 -9.39 -0.87
CA THR A 35 2.97 -8.89 -0.41
C THR A 35 3.20 -7.70 0.50
N ILE A 36 2.59 -6.58 0.15
CA ILE A 36 2.67 -5.34 0.92
C ILE A 36 1.29 -5.06 1.51
N GLU A 37 1.25 -4.74 2.79
CA GLU A 37 0.08 -4.24 3.50
C GLU A 37 0.05 -2.72 3.38
N ILE A 38 -1.11 -2.17 3.01
CA ILE A 38 -1.34 -0.74 2.89
C ILE A 38 -2.35 -0.33 3.95
N SER A 39 -1.93 0.60 4.80
CA SER A 39 -2.75 1.21 5.85
C SER A 39 -2.96 2.70 5.58
N LEU A 40 -4.13 3.20 5.97
CA LEU A 40 -4.50 4.61 5.90
C LEU A 40 -4.85 5.08 7.32
N ASP A 41 -4.18 6.12 7.80
CA ASP A 41 -4.37 6.62 9.18
C ASP A 41 -4.29 5.48 10.23
N LYS A 42 -3.30 4.58 10.11
CA LYS A 42 -3.08 3.38 10.94
C LYS A 42 -4.17 2.29 10.86
N GLN A 43 -5.10 2.39 9.91
CA GLN A 43 -6.11 1.36 9.67
C GLN A 43 -5.79 0.60 8.39
N PHE A 44 -5.80 -0.73 8.47
CA PHE A 44 -5.65 -1.59 7.29
C PHE A 44 -6.67 -1.20 6.22
N LEU A 45 -6.17 -0.96 5.00
CA LEU A 45 -7.00 -0.66 3.84
C LEU A 45 -7.10 -1.86 2.91
N PHE A 46 -5.95 -2.38 2.46
CA PHE A 46 -5.85 -3.55 1.61
C PHE A 46 -4.40 -4.07 1.58
N SER A 47 -4.20 -5.29 1.08
CA SER A 47 -2.87 -5.80 0.72
C SER A 47 -2.77 -6.07 -0.78
N GLY A 48 -1.57 -5.99 -1.33
CA GLY A 48 -1.31 -6.24 -2.73
C GLY A 48 0.09 -6.76 -2.99
N VAL A 49 0.23 -7.59 -4.02
CA VAL A 49 1.54 -8.07 -4.46
C VAL A 49 2.17 -7.02 -5.36
N ALA A 50 3.39 -6.59 -5.02
CA ALA A 50 4.17 -5.70 -5.87
C ALA A 50 4.62 -6.42 -7.13
N ASP A 51 4.43 -5.80 -8.32
CA ASP A 51 4.91 -6.37 -9.58
C ASP A 51 6.45 -6.44 -9.63
N THR A 52 7.01 -7.03 -10.70
CA THR A 52 8.46 -7.15 -10.90
C THR A 52 9.24 -5.82 -10.93
N LYS A 53 8.52 -4.69 -10.98
CA LYS A 53 9.10 -3.34 -10.91
C LYS A 53 8.83 -2.67 -9.56
N GLY A 54 8.33 -3.40 -8.56
CA GLY A 54 8.00 -2.89 -7.23
C GLY A 54 6.71 -2.06 -7.22
N ARG A 55 5.71 -2.37 -8.06
CA ARG A 55 4.50 -1.54 -8.18
C ARG A 55 3.22 -2.31 -7.88
N ILE A 56 2.32 -1.67 -7.13
CA ILE A 56 0.95 -2.13 -6.88
C ILE A 56 0.00 -1.20 -7.62
N LYS A 57 -0.73 -1.75 -8.60
CA LYS A 57 -1.64 -0.98 -9.46
C LYS A 57 -3.08 -1.14 -9.01
N ILE A 58 -3.74 -0.01 -8.77
CA ILE A 58 -5.12 0.06 -8.31
C ILE A 58 -5.93 0.77 -9.37
N HIS A 59 -6.97 0.12 -9.89
CA HIS A 59 -7.84 0.76 -10.88
C HIS A 59 -8.70 1.83 -10.19
N LYS A 60 -8.73 3.06 -10.71
CA LYS A 60 -9.42 4.21 -10.08
C LYS A 60 -10.91 4.00 -9.89
N LYS A 61 -11.56 3.19 -10.74
CA LYS A 61 -13.00 2.89 -10.62
C LYS A 61 -13.32 1.82 -9.58
N SER A 62 -12.33 1.06 -9.12
CA SER A 62 -12.54 0.08 -8.05
C SER A 62 -12.89 0.78 -6.74
N GLN A 63 -13.55 0.08 -5.82
CA GLN A 63 -13.90 0.64 -4.52
C GLN A 63 -12.65 1.14 -3.78
N ILE A 64 -11.59 0.33 -3.74
CA ILE A 64 -10.29 0.68 -3.16
C ILE A 64 -9.69 1.90 -3.87
N GLY A 65 -9.70 1.93 -5.20
CA GLY A 65 -9.16 3.05 -5.98
C GLY A 65 -9.87 4.37 -5.69
N LYS A 66 -11.19 4.36 -5.52
CA LYS A 66 -11.96 5.55 -5.11
C LYS A 66 -11.57 6.01 -3.70
N THR A 67 -11.40 5.06 -2.76
CA THR A 67 -10.97 5.37 -1.39
C THR A 67 -9.57 5.98 -1.38
N VAL A 68 -8.61 5.39 -2.10
CA VAL A 68 -7.25 5.92 -2.21
C VAL A 68 -7.24 7.33 -2.81
N LEU A 69 -7.99 7.57 -3.90
CA LEU A 69 -8.10 8.91 -4.49
C LEU A 69 -8.68 9.95 -3.52
N SER A 70 -9.73 9.57 -2.77
CA SER A 70 -10.34 10.45 -1.78
C SER A 70 -9.36 10.80 -0.67
N ALA A 71 -8.61 9.81 -0.18
CA ALA A 71 -7.59 9.99 0.84
C ALA A 71 -6.42 10.87 0.37
N LEU A 72 -5.96 10.71 -0.87
CA LEU A 72 -4.94 11.58 -1.46
C LEU A 72 -5.38 13.04 -1.54
N LYS A 73 -6.63 13.30 -1.96
CA LYS A 73 -7.20 14.66 -2.00
C LYS A 73 -7.32 15.30 -0.62
N GLN A 74 -7.46 14.47 0.42
CA GLN A 74 -7.54 14.89 1.82
C GLN A 74 -6.16 14.96 2.50
N ASN A 75 -5.05 14.75 1.77
CA ASN A 75 -3.69 14.70 2.31
C ASN A 75 -3.53 13.71 3.48
N LYS A 76 -4.25 12.59 3.44
CA LYS A 76 -4.12 11.55 4.46
C LYS A 76 -2.81 10.80 4.34
N LYS A 77 -2.32 10.27 5.46
CA LYS A 77 -1.05 9.54 5.54
C LYS A 77 -1.27 8.06 5.21
N PHE A 78 -0.54 7.57 4.21
CA PHE A 78 -0.45 6.13 3.94
C PHE A 78 0.80 5.55 4.62
N GLU A 79 0.66 4.33 5.10
CA GLU A 79 1.72 3.53 5.71
C GLU A 79 1.76 2.19 4.97
N LEU A 80 2.96 1.78 4.56
CA LEU A 80 3.19 0.55 3.82
C LEU A 80 4.14 -0.34 4.62
N GLU A 81 3.75 -1.60 4.78
CA GLU A 81 4.48 -2.58 5.59
C GLU A 81 4.59 -3.89 4.82
N LEU A 82 5.69 -4.61 5.00
CA LEU A 82 5.82 -5.97 4.48
C LEU A 82 4.92 -6.91 5.29
N ASN A 83 4.15 -7.79 4.62
CA ASN A 83 3.32 -8.79 5.29
C ASN A 83 4.14 -9.98 5.79
#